data_AF-A0A1G5WML2-F1
#
_entry.id   AF-A0A1G5WML2-F1
#
_cell.length_a   1.000
_cell.length_b   1.000
_cell.length_c   1.000
_cell.angle_alpha   90.00
_cell.angle_beta   90.00
_cell.angle_gamma   90.00
#
_symmetry.space_group_name_H-M   'P 1'
#
loop_
_entity.id
_entity.type
_entity.pdbx_description
1 polymer ?
#
loop_
_entity_poly.entity_id
_entity_poly.type
_entity_poly.pdbx_seq_one_letter_code
_entity_poly.pdbx_strand_id
1 'polypeptide(L)'
;MSQKKDYESIYKDLTEIEEKILLECIKNNVSVKKNISEETIKKKLPDEYLIGFKKAIKSLLAKGLLVKYRPHNYGLSKDGRILSRRIQDTHQKKFYSNLRILVLVD
;
A
#
# COMPACT_ATOMS: atom_id res chain seq x y z
N MET A 1 -26.78 -9.74 1.71
CA MET A 1 -25.70 -10.54 2.31
C MET A 1 -24.37 -10.04 1.79
N SER A 2 -23.62 -9.26 2.58
CA SER A 2 -22.29 -8.78 2.17
C SER A 2 -21.31 -9.94 2.36
N GLN A 3 -20.80 -10.51 1.27
CA GLN A 3 -19.67 -11.43 1.32
C GLN A 3 -18.53 -10.71 2.06
N LYS A 4 -18.08 -11.27 3.19
CA LYS A 4 -16.85 -10.80 3.84
C LYS A 4 -15.73 -11.11 2.84
N LYS A 5 -15.22 -10.09 2.16
CA LYS A 5 -14.01 -10.24 1.34
C LYS A 5 -12.90 -10.74 2.27
N ASP A 6 -12.29 -11.84 1.89
CA ASP A 6 -11.12 -12.36 2.59
C ASP A 6 -9.91 -11.49 2.21
N TYR A 7 -9.69 -10.43 2.99
CA TYR A 7 -8.56 -9.54 2.78
C TYR A 7 -7.21 -10.22 3.09
N GLU A 8 -7.20 -11.38 3.78
CA GLU A 8 -5.96 -12.08 4.11
C GLU A 8 -5.40 -12.85 2.91
N SER A 9 -6.25 -13.48 2.09
CA SER A 9 -5.79 -14.06 0.81
C SER A 9 -5.30 -12.98 -0.14
N ILE A 10 -6.02 -11.87 -0.28
CA ILE A 10 -5.59 -10.73 -1.10
C ILE A 10 -4.26 -10.16 -0.60
N TYR A 11 -4.05 -10.10 0.71
CA TYR A 11 -2.79 -9.64 1.31
C TYR A 11 -1.61 -10.56 0.94
N LYS A 12 -1.81 -11.88 1.00
CA LYS A 12 -0.77 -12.86 0.63
C LYS A 12 -0.37 -12.83 -0.84
N ASP A 13 -1.28 -12.38 -1.70
CA ASP A 13 -1.05 -12.25 -3.15
C ASP A 13 -0.40 -10.91 -3.55
N LEU A 14 -0.06 -10.05 -2.58
CA LEU A 14 0.69 -8.83 -2.84
C LEU A 14 2.19 -9.13 -2.97
N THR A 15 2.78 -8.64 -4.04
CA THR A 15 4.23 -8.51 -4.15
C THR A 15 4.73 -7.40 -3.23
N GLU A 16 6.02 -7.44 -2.89
CA GLU A 16 6.63 -6.42 -2.03
C GLU A 16 6.49 -5.00 -2.61
N ILE A 17 6.65 -4.84 -3.94
CA ILE A 17 6.48 -3.55 -4.61
C ILE A 17 5.04 -3.04 -4.45
N GLU A 18 4.05 -3.91 -4.61
CA GLU A 18 2.64 -3.55 -4.43
C GLU A 18 2.34 -3.13 -2.99
N GLU A 19 2.86 -3.88 -2.01
CA GLU A 19 2.74 -3.54 -0.59
C GLU A 19 3.31 -2.15 -0.31
N LYS A 20 4.50 -1.84 -0.84
CA LYS A 20 5.17 -0.55 -0.65
C LYS A 20 4.41 0.60 -1.31
N ILE A 21 3.86 0.39 -2.51
CA ILE A 21 2.99 1.39 -3.17
C ILE A 21 1.76 1.67 -2.30
N LEU A 22 1.10 0.64 -1.77
CA LEU A 22 -0.08 0.80 -0.91
C LEU A 22 0.26 1.52 0.40
N LEU A 23 1.42 1.23 1.00
CA LEU A 23 1.95 1.94 2.16
C LEU A 23 2.17 3.43 1.89
N GLU A 24 2.79 3.78 0.76
CA GLU A 24 2.99 5.18 0.39
C GLU A 24 1.66 5.90 0.12
N CYS A 25 0.68 5.22 -0.48
CA CYS A 25 -0.66 5.76 -0.65
C CYS A 25 -1.33 6.09 0.69
N ILE A 26 -1.32 5.17 1.66
CA ILE A 26 -2.00 5.40 2.95
C ILE A 26 -1.28 6.44 3.80
N LYS A 27 0.06 6.51 3.77
CA LYS A 27 0.84 7.58 4.44
C LYS A 27 0.46 8.98 3.93
N ASN A 28 0.14 9.10 2.64
CA ASN A 28 -0.29 10.35 2.02
C ASN A 28 -1.81 10.63 2.15
N ASN A 29 -2.54 9.80 2.91
CA ASN A 29 -3.99 9.86 3.08
C ASN A 29 -4.76 9.76 1.75
N VAL A 30 -4.24 8.99 0.80
CA VAL A 30 -4.86 8.80 -0.52
C VAL A 30 -6.23 8.12 -0.39
N SER A 31 -7.18 8.56 -1.20
CA SER A 31 -8.54 8.02 -1.28
C SER A 31 -9.11 8.26 -2.68
N VAL A 32 -10.32 7.76 -2.94
CA VAL A 32 -11.03 8.05 -4.21
C VAL A 32 -11.18 9.56 -4.50
N LYS A 33 -11.26 10.40 -3.45
CA LYS A 33 -11.37 11.88 -3.57
C LYS A 33 -10.03 12.60 -3.49
N LYS A 34 -8.98 11.93 -3.02
CA LYS A 34 -7.63 12.50 -2.84
C LYS A 34 -6.61 11.58 -3.49
N ASN A 35 -6.20 11.89 -4.71
CA ASN A 35 -5.24 11.08 -5.47
C ASN A 35 -3.78 11.44 -5.15
N ILE A 36 -2.86 10.62 -5.68
CA ILE A 36 -1.41 10.84 -5.66
C ILE A 36 -0.85 10.63 -7.07
N SER A 37 0.18 11.39 -7.44
CA SER A 37 0.83 11.23 -8.74
C SER A 37 1.82 10.06 -8.73
N GLU A 38 2.02 9.46 -9.91
CA GLU A 38 3.03 8.43 -10.16
C GLU A 38 4.42 8.89 -9.70
N GLU A 39 4.79 10.13 -10.00
CA GLU A 39 6.09 10.71 -9.65
C GLU A 39 6.28 10.82 -8.13
N THR A 40 5.23 11.22 -7.40
CA THR A 40 5.30 11.29 -5.93
C THR A 40 5.49 9.91 -5.34
N ILE A 41 4.83 8.87 -5.86
CA ILE A 41 5.04 7.50 -5.38
C ILE A 41 6.49 7.07 -5.67
N LYS A 42 6.98 7.25 -6.90
CA LYS A 42 8.34 6.86 -7.28
C LYS A 42 9.41 7.52 -6.41
N LYS A 43 9.28 8.81 -6.09
CA LYS A 43 10.20 9.54 -5.19
C LYS A 43 10.28 8.98 -3.78
N LYS A 44 9.33 8.14 -3.36
CA LYS A 44 9.28 7.53 -2.03
C LYS A 44 9.63 6.04 -2.03
N LEU A 45 9.78 5.44 -3.20
CA LEU A 45 10.17 4.04 -3.34
C LEU A 45 11.69 3.94 -3.51
N PRO A 46 12.32 2.87 -3.00
CA PRO A 46 13.68 2.49 -3.36
C PRO A 46 13.85 2.31 -4.88
N ASP A 47 15.04 2.63 -5.39
CA ASP A 47 15.34 2.60 -6.83
C ASP A 47 15.15 1.21 -7.46
N GLU A 48 15.48 0.16 -6.71
CA GLU A 48 15.29 -1.25 -7.11
C GLU A 48 13.81 -1.58 -7.44
N TYR A 49 12.85 -0.90 -6.82
CA TYR A 49 11.42 -1.12 -7.06
C TYR A 49 10.90 -0.35 -8.28
N LEU A 50 11.65 0.63 -8.80
CA LEU A 50 11.23 1.41 -9.96
C LEU A 50 11.12 0.57 -11.23
N ILE A 51 11.94 -0.50 -11.35
CA ILE A 51 11.91 -1.45 -12.46
C ILE A 51 10.55 -2.16 -12.54
N GLY A 52 10.01 -2.60 -11.39
CA GLY A 52 8.73 -3.31 -11.30
C GLY A 52 7.51 -2.40 -11.15
N PHE A 53 7.71 -1.09 -11.01
CA PHE A 53 6.67 -0.14 -10.64
C PHE A 53 5.44 -0.18 -11.55
N LYS A 54 5.63 -0.09 -12.87
CA LYS A 54 4.51 -0.07 -13.83
C LYS A 54 3.69 -1.36 -13.79
N LYS A 55 4.37 -2.51 -13.63
CA LYS A 55 3.72 -3.81 -13.49
C LYS A 55 2.89 -3.87 -12.20
N ALA A 56 3.44 -3.40 -11.09
CA ALA A 56 2.75 -3.34 -9.80
C ALA A 56 1.51 -2.43 -9.84
N ILE A 57 1.59 -1.23 -10.43
CA ILE A 57 0.43 -0.35 -10.61
C ILE A 57 -0.67 -1.04 -11.43
N LYS A 58 -0.31 -1.66 -12.57
CA LYS A 58 -1.30 -2.37 -13.41
C LYS A 58 -1.97 -3.50 -12.63
N SER A 59 -1.20 -4.25 -11.85
CA SER A 59 -1.69 -5.33 -11.01
C SER A 59 -2.62 -4.81 -9.90
N LEU A 60 -2.26 -3.75 -9.19
CA LEU A 60 -3.10 -3.12 -8.17
C LEU A 60 -4.42 -2.54 -8.71
N LEU A 61 -4.40 -2.00 -9.93
CA LEU A 61 -5.61 -1.57 -10.63
C LEU A 61 -6.49 -2.78 -10.99
N ALA A 62 -5.90 -3.86 -11.50
CA ALA A 62 -6.63 -5.10 -11.82
C ALA A 62 -7.22 -5.78 -10.57
N LYS A 63 -6.51 -5.73 -9.44
CA LYS A 63 -6.99 -6.18 -8.12
C LYS A 63 -8.08 -5.26 -7.52
N GLY A 64 -8.37 -4.13 -8.15
CA GLY A 64 -9.37 -3.16 -7.66
C GLY A 64 -8.95 -2.42 -6.38
N LEU A 65 -7.66 -2.43 -6.03
CA LEU A 65 -7.13 -1.78 -4.82
C LEU A 65 -6.79 -0.31 -5.11
N LEU A 66 -6.34 -0.03 -6.33
CA LEU A 66 -6.20 1.33 -6.84
C LEU A 66 -7.35 1.67 -7.79
N VAL A 67 -7.64 2.97 -7.89
CA VAL A 67 -8.49 3.54 -8.92
C VAL A 67 -7.67 4.54 -9.74
N LYS A 68 -7.84 4.52 -11.06
CA LYS A 68 -7.24 5.53 -11.93
C LYS A 68 -8.10 6.79 -11.87
N TYR A 69 -7.51 7.92 -11.49
CA TYR A 69 -8.22 9.20 -11.40
C TYR A 69 -8.05 10.03 -12.68
N ARG A 70 -6.80 10.26 -13.07
CA ARG A 70 -6.37 10.91 -14.33
C ARG A 70 -5.07 10.24 -14.79
N PRO A 71 -4.52 10.54 -15.99
CA PRO A 71 -3.22 10.01 -16.39
C PRO A 71 -2.18 10.19 -15.27
N HIS A 72 -1.45 9.11 -14.95
CA HIS A 72 -0.41 9.09 -13.92
C HIS A 72 -0.84 9.52 -12.51
N ASN A 73 -2.13 9.41 -12.18
CA ASN A 73 -2.63 9.73 -10.84
C ASN A 73 -3.60 8.66 -10.36
N TYR A 74 -3.41 8.22 -9.13
CA TYR A 74 -4.08 7.07 -8.55
C TYR A 74 -4.74 7.42 -7.23
N GLY A 75 -5.94 6.88 -6.99
CA GLY A 75 -6.61 6.88 -5.71
C GLY A 75 -6.63 5.48 -5.11
N LEU A 76 -6.89 5.37 -3.81
CA LEU A 76 -7.20 4.09 -3.16
C LEU A 76 -8.70 3.85 -3.25
N SER A 77 -9.10 2.64 -3.67
CA SER A 77 -10.47 2.18 -3.51
C SER A 77 -10.82 1.99 -2.03
N LYS A 78 -12.09 1.73 -1.73
CA LYS A 78 -12.50 1.38 -0.35
C LYS A 78 -11.72 0.18 0.18
N ASP A 79 -11.59 -0.86 -0.64
CA ASP A 79 -10.86 -2.09 -0.31
C ASP A 79 -9.36 -1.83 -0.20
N GLY A 80 -8.79 -1.08 -1.15
CA GLY A 80 -7.39 -0.67 -1.10
C GLY A 80 -7.04 0.08 0.17
N ARG A 81 -7.93 0.97 0.63
CA ARG A 81 -7.72 1.73 1.88
C ARG A 81 -7.77 0.84 3.12
N ILE A 82 -8.72 -0.08 3.20
CA ILE A 82 -8.82 -1.05 4.31
C ILE A 82 -7.56 -1.89 4.37
N LEU A 83 -7.14 -2.45 3.23
CA LEU A 83 -5.96 -3.29 3.14
C LEU A 83 -4.70 -2.50 3.51
N SER A 84 -4.46 -1.34 2.88
CA SER A 84 -3.30 -0.50 3.15
C SER A 84 -3.19 -0.10 4.63
N ARG A 85 -4.33 0.12 5.31
CA ARG A 85 -4.34 0.41 6.74
C ARG A 85 -3.88 -0.79 7.57
N ARG A 86 -4.34 -2.00 7.25
CA ARG A 86 -3.86 -3.23 7.91
C ARG A 86 -2.35 -3.42 7.72
N ILE A 87 -1.85 -3.17 6.51
CA ILE A 87 -0.41 -3.25 6.22
C ILE A 87 0.35 -2.24 7.11
N GLN A 88 -0.10 -0.99 7.15
CA GLN A 88 0.49 0.05 7.98
C GLN A 88 0.49 -0.33 9.47
N ASP A 89 -0.63 -0.84 9.99
CA ASP A 89 -0.73 -1.26 11.40
C ASP A 89 0.20 -2.44 11.69
N THR A 90 0.35 -3.40 10.77
CA THR A 90 1.31 -4.51 10.90
C THR A 90 2.75 -4.03 10.92
N HIS A 91 3.11 -3.09 10.03
CA HIS A 91 4.44 -2.47 10.01
C HIS A 91 4.72 -1.70 11.30
N GLN A 92 3.77 -0.91 11.78
CA GLN A 92 3.90 -0.18 13.04
C GLN A 92 4.08 -1.14 14.23
N LYS A 93 3.26 -2.20 14.32
CA LYS A 93 3.37 -3.20 15.38
C LYS A 93 4.75 -3.86 15.39
N LYS A 94 5.26 -4.28 14.23
CA LYS A 94 6.62 -4.85 14.09
C LYS A 94 7.71 -3.86 14.51
N PHE A 95 7.56 -2.60 14.11
CA PHE A 95 8.52 -1.56 14.46
C PHE A 95 8.55 -1.31 15.98
N TYR A 96 7.37 -1.14 16.61
CA TYR A 96 7.28 -0.91 18.06
C TYR A 96 7.64 -2.14 18.90
N SER A 97 7.40 -3.37 18.42
CA SER A 97 7.88 -4.57 19.11
C SER A 97 9.41 -4.62 19.12
N ASN A 98 10.04 -4.26 18.00
CA ASN A 98 11.50 -4.23 17.90
C ASN A 98 12.11 -3.11 18.76
N LEU A 99 11.46 -1.96 18.84
CA LEU A 99 11.82 -0.88 19.78
C LEU A 99 11.70 -1.32 21.23
N ARG A 100 10.64 -2.07 21.60
CA ARG A 100 10.50 -2.61 22.96
C ARG A 100 11.64 -3.55 23.32
N ILE A 101 12.13 -4.35 22.36
CA ILE A 101 13.32 -5.17 22.57
C ILE A 101 14.50 -4.24 22.86
N LEU A 102 14.75 -3.23 22.02
CA LEU A 102 15.88 -2.31 22.17
C LEU A 102 15.90 -1.58 23.52
N VAL A 103 14.75 -1.13 24.02
CA VAL A 103 14.63 -0.42 25.32
C VAL A 103 14.80 -1.35 26.54
N LEU A 104 14.71 -2.68 26.35
CA LEU A 104 14.89 -3.67 27.41
C LEU A 104 16.29 -4.31 27.42
N VAL A 105 17.17 -3.95 26.49
CA VAL A 105 18.58 -4.42 26.46
C VAL A 105 19.57 -3.36 26.96
N ASP A 106 19.08 -2.24 27.48
CA ASP A 106 19.85 -1.25 28.26
C ASP A 106 19.55 -1.42 29.77
#